data_AF-A0A8I2Z8P5-F1
#
_entry.id   AF-A0A8I2Z8P5-F1
#
_cell.length_a   1.000
_cell.length_b   1.000
_cell.length_c   1.000
_cell.angle_alpha   90.00
_cell.angle_beta   90.00
_cell.angle_gamma   90.00
#
_symmetry.space_group_name_H-M   'P 1'
#
loop_
_entity.id
_entity.type
_entity.pdbx_description
1 polymer ?
#
loop_
_entity_poly.entity_id
_entity_poly.type
_entity_poly.pdbx_seq_one_letter_code
_entity_poly.pdbx_strand_id
1 'polypeptide(L)'
;MPAPQSTADMSDVNGRKRKRDGEGKSKPKKKTAIDGDVTEVPGTPIRIKSVKKAKYCPPVIVSAPGVRLDEDITFRTYQKRQTTGRKSSRRHASEQEITLHSTKHRTVDFTAREEEVDTRGEPYQQEYVALYDPKTGGLEVIAAKKMVVRGTVRAKQADEEAMIAPADIKTYQDRKVDLGQTFGTRKAKKIIESNRINAIGPKRGEQDADGNAIAAKLDSAEKATLSHIGQVTSTMASRDELQAAIDESKPVPRANLEADEVADVYDPKVIIGTDVLKAVPVRDWQEAVEKNENIDLASRFVARRIARIGKQEKPLEKLRLMRYLYFLILFYITARDGRQRGTKRVPPRDQLAKNLSPAPQSVIDSIRRKFSDGGEIRKFHMDLIMTHCAALSCIIDNFETKPRDLREDLRLDSKTMNQYFQEIGARIGQKKEPGEAKAQPVAKLAMPLVFPKMSRGAPKRR
;
A
#
# COMPACT_ATOMS: atom_id res chain seq x y z
N MET A 1 39.71 22.47 -42.11
CA MET A 1 38.68 23.49 -42.42
C MET A 1 37.36 23.01 -41.82
N PRO A 2 36.64 23.87 -41.09
CA PRO A 2 35.71 23.55 -40.01
C PRO A 2 34.31 23.20 -40.56
N ALA A 3 33.36 22.62 -39.82
CA ALA A 3 32.44 23.31 -38.89
C ALA A 3 31.36 22.30 -38.40
N PRO A 4 30.43 22.65 -37.47
CA PRO A 4 30.18 21.85 -36.27
C PRO A 4 28.70 21.44 -36.05
N GLN A 5 28.50 20.62 -34.99
CA GLN A 5 27.39 20.62 -34.00
C GLN A 5 25.93 20.78 -34.48
N SER A 6 25.11 19.75 -34.20
CA SER A 6 23.66 19.87 -34.07
C SER A 6 23.28 20.21 -32.62
N THR A 7 22.75 21.41 -32.41
CA THR A 7 21.96 21.79 -31.25
C THR A 7 20.55 22.09 -31.71
N ALA A 8 19.59 21.43 -31.10
CA ALA A 8 18.19 21.80 -31.13
C ALA A 8 17.99 23.09 -30.32
N ASP A 9 17.22 24.06 -30.86
CA ASP A 9 16.09 24.65 -30.14
C ASP A 9 15.20 25.55 -31.01
N MET A 10 13.95 25.69 -30.56
CA MET A 10 12.98 26.77 -30.82
C MET A 10 12.32 26.92 -32.20
N SER A 11 10.99 26.75 -32.25
CA SER A 11 10.07 27.89 -32.05
C SER A 11 8.59 27.54 -32.30
N ASP A 12 7.76 28.08 -31.40
CA ASP A 12 6.30 28.16 -31.42
C ASP A 12 5.67 28.57 -32.76
N VAL A 13 4.58 27.90 -33.18
CA VAL A 13 3.53 28.54 -33.98
C VAL A 13 2.14 28.02 -33.59
N ASN A 14 1.51 28.79 -32.69
CA ASN A 14 0.15 29.34 -32.78
C ASN A 14 -0.95 28.54 -33.52
N GLY A 15 -2.00 28.21 -32.77
CA GLY A 15 -3.25 27.67 -33.27
C GLY A 15 -4.07 28.66 -34.11
N ARG A 16 -4.61 28.17 -35.23
CA ARG A 16 -5.76 28.75 -35.93
C ARG A 16 -6.61 27.63 -36.54
N LYS A 17 -7.87 27.53 -36.06
CA LYS A 17 -8.97 26.74 -36.63
C LYS A 17 -9.05 26.95 -38.15
N ARG A 18 -9.10 25.85 -38.92
CA ARG A 18 -9.56 25.87 -40.32
C ARG A 18 -10.92 25.19 -40.45
N LYS A 19 -11.82 25.94 -41.10
CA LYS A 19 -13.14 25.55 -41.62
C LYS A 19 -12.92 24.62 -42.81
N ARG A 20 -13.67 23.52 -42.93
CA ARG A 20 -13.64 22.65 -44.11
C ARG A 20 -14.87 22.96 -44.97
N ASP A 21 -14.63 23.58 -46.12
CA ASP A 21 -15.61 23.76 -47.17
C ASP A 21 -15.70 22.49 -48.04
N GLY A 22 -16.94 22.21 -48.49
CA GLY A 22 -17.23 21.59 -49.77
C GLY A 22 -17.03 20.08 -49.91
N GLU A 23 -18.13 19.32 -49.92
CA GLU A 23 -18.55 18.63 -51.15
C GLU A 23 -19.96 18.02 -51.00
N GLY A 24 -20.83 18.39 -51.94
CA GLY A 24 -22.20 17.89 -52.04
C GLY A 24 -22.35 16.82 -53.11
N LYS A 25 -23.10 15.77 -52.73
CA LYS A 25 -24.01 14.93 -53.54
C LYS A 25 -23.47 14.21 -54.80
N SER A 26 -23.48 12.88 -54.74
CA SER A 26 -24.36 12.06 -55.61
C SER A 26 -24.48 10.62 -55.09
N LYS A 27 -25.72 10.09 -55.03
CA LYS A 27 -26.03 8.69 -54.67
C LYS A 27 -26.06 7.85 -55.96
N PRO A 28 -25.37 6.71 -56.08
CA PRO A 28 -25.64 5.77 -57.16
C PRO A 28 -26.79 4.83 -56.77
N LYS A 29 -27.90 4.93 -57.50
CA LYS A 29 -28.90 3.85 -57.58
C LYS A 29 -28.35 2.80 -58.54
N LYS A 30 -27.99 1.62 -58.05
CA LYS A 30 -27.87 0.43 -58.88
C LYS A 30 -28.52 -0.74 -58.14
N LYS A 31 -29.72 -1.12 -58.60
CA LYS A 31 -30.33 -2.41 -58.29
C LYS A 31 -29.48 -3.46 -59.01
N THR A 32 -28.78 -4.30 -58.25
CA THR A 32 -28.19 -5.53 -58.75
C THR A 32 -29.24 -6.62 -58.65
N ALA A 33 -29.69 -7.11 -59.80
CA ALA A 33 -30.36 -8.39 -59.89
C ALA A 33 -29.33 -9.46 -59.53
N ILE A 34 -29.62 -10.27 -58.51
CA ILE A 34 -28.85 -11.47 -58.21
C ILE A 34 -29.47 -12.56 -59.08
N ASP A 35 -28.88 -12.73 -60.25
CA ASP A 35 -28.89 -13.99 -61.00
C ASP A 35 -27.70 -14.77 -60.44
N GLY A 36 -27.94 -15.93 -59.85
CA GLY A 36 -26.86 -16.72 -59.25
C GLY A 36 -27.33 -17.72 -58.19
N ASP A 37 -27.68 -18.91 -58.69
CA ASP A 37 -27.39 -20.21 -58.09
C ASP A 37 -27.92 -20.44 -56.66
N VAL A 38 -29.23 -20.68 -56.55
CA VAL A 38 -29.79 -21.48 -55.47
C VAL A 38 -30.33 -22.74 -56.11
N THR A 39 -29.68 -23.85 -55.76
CA THR A 39 -30.02 -25.22 -56.12
C THR A 39 -31.53 -25.43 -55.96
N GLU A 40 -32.19 -25.60 -57.09
CA GLU A 40 -33.63 -25.75 -57.21
C GLU A 40 -34.10 -26.99 -56.44
N VAL A 41 -34.93 -26.77 -55.42
CA VAL A 41 -35.93 -27.79 -55.06
C VAL A 41 -37.02 -27.68 -56.12
N PRO A 42 -37.34 -28.75 -56.87
CA PRO A 42 -38.33 -28.68 -57.94
C PRO A 42 -39.72 -28.51 -57.31
N GLY A 43 -40.29 -27.31 -57.37
CA GLY A 43 -41.59 -27.03 -56.79
C GLY A 43 -42.17 -25.73 -57.34
N THR A 44 -43.36 -25.82 -57.94
CA THR A 44 -44.22 -24.73 -58.42
C THR A 44 -44.15 -23.43 -57.59
N PRO A 45 -44.26 -22.24 -58.21
CA PRO A 45 -44.25 -20.96 -57.50
C PRO A 45 -45.33 -20.94 -56.41
N ILE A 46 -44.88 -20.82 -55.15
CA ILE A 46 -45.76 -20.84 -53.98
C ILE A 46 -46.58 -19.54 -53.95
N ARG A 47 -47.90 -19.64 -54.08
CA ARG A 47 -48.80 -18.48 -54.01
C ARG A 47 -49.30 -18.30 -52.58
N ILE A 48 -49.08 -17.10 -52.03
CA ILE A 48 -49.61 -16.70 -50.72
C ILE A 48 -51.13 -16.52 -50.87
N LYS A 49 -51.91 -17.45 -50.30
CA LYS A 49 -53.39 -17.42 -50.39
C LYS A 49 -53.99 -16.43 -49.41
N SER A 50 -53.43 -16.32 -48.20
CA SER A 50 -53.90 -15.37 -47.19
C SER A 50 -52.85 -15.04 -46.14
N VAL A 51 -52.85 -13.79 -45.68
CA VAL A 51 -52.13 -13.35 -44.48
C VAL A 51 -53.15 -13.22 -43.35
N LYS A 52 -53.18 -14.21 -42.46
CA LYS A 52 -54.15 -14.29 -41.37
C LYS A 52 -53.64 -13.52 -40.15
N LYS A 53 -54.46 -12.62 -39.62
CA LYS A 53 -54.21 -11.93 -38.35
C LYS A 53 -54.89 -12.69 -37.22
N ALA A 54 -54.14 -13.05 -36.18
CA ALA A 54 -54.69 -13.73 -35.02
C ALA A 54 -55.68 -12.84 -34.25
N LYS A 55 -56.84 -13.40 -33.87
CA LYS A 55 -57.90 -12.66 -33.15
C LYS A 55 -57.67 -12.59 -31.64
N TYR A 56 -57.11 -13.63 -31.04
CA TYR A 56 -56.99 -13.76 -29.57
C TYR A 56 -55.55 -13.91 -29.10
N CYS A 57 -54.79 -14.86 -29.65
CA CYS A 57 -53.37 -15.04 -29.36
C CYS A 57 -52.64 -15.40 -30.66
N PRO A 58 -51.60 -14.65 -31.07
CA PRO A 58 -50.74 -15.08 -32.17
C PRO A 58 -49.95 -16.33 -31.78
N PRO A 59 -49.50 -17.14 -32.76
CA PRO A 59 -48.52 -18.19 -32.50
C PRO A 59 -47.25 -17.57 -31.89
N VAL A 60 -46.65 -18.26 -30.93
CA VAL A 60 -45.44 -17.81 -30.24
C VAL A 60 -44.29 -18.74 -30.61
N ILE A 61 -43.17 -18.15 -31.02
CA ILE A 61 -41.90 -18.83 -31.24
C ILE A 61 -41.04 -18.55 -30.01
N VAL A 62 -40.65 -19.61 -29.30
CA VAL A 62 -39.89 -19.48 -28.06
C VAL A 62 -38.42 -19.80 -28.30
N SER A 63 -37.56 -18.89 -27.88
CA SER A 63 -36.12 -19.13 -27.72
C SER A 63 -35.81 -19.34 -26.24
N ALA A 64 -35.24 -20.49 -25.89
CA ALA A 64 -34.86 -20.83 -24.53
C ALA A 64 -33.33 -21.00 -24.43
N PRO A 65 -32.55 -19.89 -24.42
CA PRO A 65 -31.11 -19.98 -24.35
C PRO A 65 -30.68 -20.59 -23.00
N GLY A 66 -30.00 -21.74 -23.06
CA GLY A 66 -29.46 -22.40 -21.87
C GLY A 66 -30.49 -23.10 -20.97
N VAL A 67 -31.74 -23.26 -21.43
CA VAL A 67 -32.81 -23.94 -20.69
C VAL A 67 -33.50 -24.94 -21.61
N ARG A 68 -33.63 -26.20 -21.16
CA ARG A 68 -34.48 -27.19 -21.83
C ARG A 68 -35.88 -27.10 -21.25
N LEU A 69 -36.88 -26.88 -22.10
CA LEU A 69 -38.28 -26.89 -21.71
C LEU A 69 -38.83 -28.31 -21.91
N ASP A 70 -39.44 -28.87 -20.87
CA ASP A 70 -40.15 -30.15 -20.95
C ASP A 70 -41.49 -29.96 -21.66
N GLU A 71 -41.95 -31.00 -22.37
CA GLU A 71 -43.18 -30.97 -23.17
C GLU A 71 -44.45 -30.78 -22.30
N ASP A 72 -44.39 -31.15 -21.01
CA ASP A 72 -45.49 -31.03 -20.05
C ASP A 72 -45.69 -29.61 -19.48
N ILE A 73 -44.79 -28.66 -19.79
CA ILE A 73 -44.84 -27.30 -19.26
C ILE A 73 -45.86 -26.46 -20.02
N THR A 74 -47.00 -26.19 -19.38
CA THR A 74 -47.99 -25.25 -19.92
C THR A 74 -47.68 -23.81 -19.50
N PHE A 75 -47.70 -22.88 -20.44
CA PHE A 75 -47.56 -21.44 -20.17
C PHE A 75 -48.91 -20.76 -20.05
N ARG A 76 -49.07 -19.90 -19.03
CA ARG A 76 -50.21 -18.98 -18.91
C ARG A 76 -49.88 -17.67 -19.62
N THR A 77 -50.79 -17.22 -20.47
CA THR A 77 -50.69 -15.95 -21.18
C THR A 77 -51.19 -14.81 -20.30
N TYR A 78 -50.36 -13.79 -20.14
CA TYR A 78 -50.70 -12.55 -19.47
C TYR A 78 -50.58 -11.41 -20.47
N GLN A 79 -51.55 -10.52 -20.41
CA GLN A 79 -51.59 -9.34 -21.25
C GLN A 79 -51.83 -8.11 -20.39
N LYS A 80 -51.06 -7.06 -20.64
CA LYS A 80 -51.22 -5.80 -19.91
C LYS A 80 -52.58 -5.18 -20.21
N ARG A 81 -53.41 -5.00 -19.17
CA ARG A 81 -54.68 -4.27 -19.28
C ARG A 81 -54.38 -2.80 -19.54
N GLN A 82 -54.81 -2.29 -20.69
CA GLN A 82 -54.65 -0.88 -21.06
C GLN A 82 -55.46 -0.01 -20.09
N THR A 83 -54.79 0.86 -19.34
CA THR A 83 -55.44 1.80 -18.43
C THR A 83 -56.22 2.84 -19.24
N THR A 84 -57.50 2.98 -18.93
CA THR A 84 -58.48 3.86 -19.59
C THR A 84 -57.98 5.31 -19.69
N GLY A 85 -57.71 5.79 -20.90
CA GLY A 85 -57.32 7.20 -21.09
C GLY A 85 -57.13 7.69 -22.53
N ARG A 86 -57.11 6.82 -23.56
CA ARG A 86 -57.03 7.28 -24.95
C ARG A 86 -57.80 6.35 -25.88
N LYS A 87 -58.65 6.94 -26.72
CA LYS A 87 -59.41 6.29 -27.80
C LYS A 87 -58.51 5.35 -28.62
N SER A 88 -58.54 4.06 -28.32
CA SER A 88 -57.96 3.02 -29.17
C SER A 88 -58.71 1.71 -28.94
N SER A 89 -59.96 1.67 -29.37
CA SER A 89 -60.62 0.38 -29.60
C SER A 89 -59.96 -0.27 -30.81
N ARG A 90 -59.48 -1.50 -30.64
CA ARG A 90 -58.96 -2.44 -31.67
C ARG A 90 -57.49 -2.28 -32.10
N ARG A 91 -56.54 -2.40 -31.16
CA ARG A 91 -55.23 -2.97 -31.53
C ARG A 91 -55.38 -4.48 -31.72
N HIS A 92 -54.84 -5.02 -32.80
CA HIS A 92 -54.92 -6.46 -33.09
C HIS A 92 -54.09 -7.26 -32.06
N ALA A 93 -54.45 -8.53 -31.81
CA ALA A 93 -53.73 -9.38 -30.83
C ALA A 93 -52.23 -9.54 -31.16
N SER A 94 -51.84 -9.35 -32.42
CA SER A 94 -50.44 -9.33 -32.86
C SER A 94 -49.65 -8.11 -32.37
N GLU A 95 -50.29 -7.00 -32.03
CA GLU A 95 -49.65 -5.72 -31.65
C GLU A 95 -49.64 -5.48 -30.13
N GLN A 96 -50.25 -6.39 -29.36
CA GLN A 96 -50.36 -6.26 -27.91
C GLN A 96 -49.20 -6.96 -27.23
N GLU A 97 -48.54 -6.32 -26.27
CA GLU A 97 -47.46 -6.94 -25.48
C GLU A 97 -48.01 -8.14 -24.69
N ILE A 98 -47.44 -9.33 -24.94
CA ILE A 98 -47.82 -10.58 -24.26
C ILE A 98 -46.65 -10.99 -23.36
N THR A 99 -46.96 -11.52 -22.18
CA THR A 99 -45.99 -12.19 -21.31
C THR A 99 -46.49 -13.60 -21.03
N LEU A 100 -45.61 -14.59 -21.14
CA LEU A 100 -45.93 -15.96 -20.78
C LEU A 100 -45.29 -16.30 -19.44
N HIS A 101 -46.01 -16.95 -18.56
CA HIS A 101 -45.45 -17.40 -17.28
C HIS A 101 -45.93 -18.81 -16.93
N SER A 102 -45.01 -19.63 -16.44
CA SER A 102 -45.29 -20.98 -15.96
C SER A 102 -44.64 -21.22 -14.60
N THR A 103 -45.45 -21.71 -13.67
CA THR A 103 -45.06 -22.15 -12.33
C THR A 103 -45.27 -23.66 -12.16
N LYS A 104 -45.42 -24.42 -13.25
CA LYS A 104 -45.67 -25.86 -13.15
C LYS A 104 -44.43 -26.68 -12.80
N HIS A 105 -43.24 -26.15 -13.08
CA HIS A 105 -42.01 -26.86 -12.77
C HIS A 105 -41.68 -26.79 -11.27
N ARG A 106 -41.10 -27.87 -10.72
CA ARG A 106 -40.94 -28.06 -9.26
C ARG A 106 -40.08 -26.98 -8.59
N THR A 107 -38.98 -26.58 -9.23
CA THR A 107 -37.92 -25.76 -8.61
C THR A 107 -37.66 -24.43 -9.32
N VAL A 108 -38.24 -24.22 -10.49
CA VAL A 108 -37.94 -23.09 -11.37
C VAL A 108 -39.25 -22.55 -11.92
N ASP A 109 -39.43 -21.24 -11.88
CA ASP A 109 -40.51 -20.57 -12.59
C ASP A 109 -39.99 -19.97 -13.89
N PHE A 110 -40.72 -20.22 -14.97
CA PHE A 110 -40.35 -19.76 -16.30
C PHE A 110 -41.14 -18.51 -16.66
N THR A 111 -40.45 -17.46 -17.11
CA THR A 111 -41.05 -16.25 -17.68
C THR A 111 -40.55 -16.07 -19.11
N ALA A 112 -41.47 -16.00 -20.07
CA ALA A 112 -41.18 -15.61 -21.44
C ALA A 112 -41.63 -14.17 -21.68
N ARG A 113 -40.73 -13.35 -22.21
CA ARG A 113 -41.00 -11.98 -22.63
C ARG A 113 -40.51 -11.77 -24.05
N GLU A 114 -41.10 -10.81 -24.73
CA GLU A 114 -40.62 -10.36 -26.05
C GLU A 114 -39.20 -9.79 -25.90
N GLU A 115 -38.33 -10.11 -26.86
CA GLU A 115 -36.96 -9.62 -26.89
C GLU A 115 -36.93 -8.11 -27.19
N GLU A 116 -35.85 -7.44 -26.77
CA GLU A 116 -35.68 -5.98 -26.73
C GLU A 116 -36.40 -5.20 -27.83
N VAL A 117 -37.10 -4.18 -27.36
CA VAL A 117 -37.90 -3.25 -28.15
C VAL A 117 -37.08 -1.98 -28.36
N ASP A 118 -37.08 -1.38 -29.54
CA ASP A 118 -36.37 -0.10 -29.78
C ASP A 118 -36.94 1.02 -28.87
N THR A 119 -36.24 2.14 -28.78
CA THR A 119 -36.63 3.38 -28.06
C THR A 119 -38.05 3.87 -28.41
N ARG A 120 -38.62 3.38 -29.53
CA ARG A 120 -39.96 3.67 -30.05
C ARG A 120 -41.05 2.64 -29.70
N GLY A 121 -40.72 1.52 -29.07
CA GLY A 121 -41.73 0.52 -28.68
C GLY A 121 -42.05 -0.54 -29.75
N GLU A 122 -41.26 -0.66 -30.83
CA GLU A 122 -41.44 -1.66 -31.89
C GLU A 122 -40.29 -2.69 -31.92
N PRO A 123 -40.55 -3.98 -32.21
CA PRO A 123 -39.51 -5.00 -32.33
C PRO A 123 -38.68 -4.83 -33.61
N TYR A 124 -37.37 -5.10 -33.55
CA TYR A 124 -36.48 -4.99 -34.72
C TYR A 124 -36.75 -6.03 -35.82
N GLN A 125 -37.40 -7.14 -35.48
CA GLN A 125 -37.70 -8.24 -36.39
C GLN A 125 -39.11 -8.77 -36.18
N GLN A 126 -39.85 -8.97 -37.27
CA GLN A 126 -41.18 -9.62 -37.27
C GLN A 126 -41.05 -11.04 -37.80
N GLU A 127 -41.54 -12.01 -37.04
CA GLU A 127 -41.52 -13.41 -37.43
C GLU A 127 -42.90 -13.84 -37.94
N TYR A 128 -42.92 -14.76 -38.90
CA TYR A 128 -44.14 -15.28 -39.50
C TYR A 128 -44.07 -16.81 -39.54
N VAL A 129 -45.14 -17.47 -39.09
CA VAL A 129 -45.33 -18.91 -39.25
C VAL A 129 -46.16 -19.13 -40.50
N ALA A 130 -45.66 -19.95 -41.41
CA ALA A 130 -46.33 -20.27 -42.65
C ALA A 130 -46.77 -21.74 -42.65
N LEU A 131 -48.05 -21.98 -42.96
CA LEU A 131 -48.59 -23.32 -43.18
C LEU A 131 -48.67 -23.54 -44.69
N TYR A 132 -47.85 -24.47 -45.18
CA TYR A 132 -47.84 -24.86 -46.59
C TYR A 132 -48.61 -26.16 -46.77
N ASP A 133 -49.61 -26.13 -47.64
CA ASP A 133 -50.32 -27.34 -48.06
C ASP A 133 -49.79 -27.78 -49.44
N PRO A 134 -49.01 -28.87 -49.51
CA PRO A 134 -48.37 -29.33 -50.74
C PRO A 134 -49.39 -29.80 -51.79
N LYS A 135 -50.60 -30.22 -51.37
CA LYS A 135 -51.64 -30.68 -52.31
C LYS A 135 -52.33 -29.54 -53.04
N THR A 136 -52.45 -28.37 -52.40
CA THR A 136 -53.16 -27.22 -52.97
C THR A 136 -52.24 -26.06 -53.37
N GLY A 137 -50.92 -26.22 -53.20
CA GLY A 137 -49.89 -25.21 -53.51
C GLY A 137 -50.06 -23.89 -52.75
N GLY A 138 -50.85 -23.90 -51.68
CA GLY A 138 -51.27 -22.72 -50.94
C GLY A 138 -50.42 -22.47 -49.72
N LEU A 139 -49.96 -21.23 -49.56
CA LEU A 139 -49.29 -20.78 -48.35
C LEU A 139 -50.21 -19.85 -47.55
N GLU A 140 -50.49 -20.23 -46.31
CA GLU A 140 -51.14 -19.37 -45.32
C GLU A 140 -50.10 -18.84 -44.34
N VAL A 141 -50.06 -17.53 -44.15
CA VAL A 141 -49.03 -16.88 -43.32
C VAL A 141 -49.69 -16.22 -42.11
N ILE A 142 -49.17 -16.48 -40.92
CA ILE A 142 -49.64 -15.92 -39.65
C ILE A 142 -48.47 -15.20 -38.96
N ALA A 143 -48.67 -13.95 -38.53
CA ALA A 143 -47.67 -13.23 -37.75
C ALA A 143 -47.46 -13.90 -36.38
N ALA A 144 -46.20 -14.20 -36.05
CA ALA A 144 -45.80 -14.88 -34.83
C ALA A 144 -44.96 -13.96 -33.94
N LYS A 145 -45.00 -14.23 -32.63
CA LYS A 145 -44.23 -13.48 -31.63
C LYS A 145 -43.02 -14.27 -31.19
N LYS A 146 -41.83 -13.69 -31.36
CA LYS A 146 -40.60 -14.22 -30.78
C LYS A 146 -40.55 -13.89 -29.30
N MET A 147 -40.38 -14.89 -28.45
CA MET A 147 -40.26 -14.71 -27.00
C MET A 147 -39.03 -15.43 -26.46
N VAL A 148 -38.36 -14.81 -25.51
CA VAL A 148 -37.20 -15.39 -24.82
C VAL A 148 -37.63 -15.88 -23.45
N VAL A 149 -37.48 -17.17 -23.18
CA VAL A 149 -37.75 -17.76 -21.87
C VAL A 149 -36.54 -17.63 -20.96
N ARG A 150 -36.77 -17.14 -19.75
CA ARG A 150 -35.81 -17.15 -18.65
C ARG A 150 -36.39 -17.91 -17.47
N GLY A 151 -35.58 -18.78 -16.87
CA GLY A 151 -35.89 -19.50 -15.65
C GLY A 151 -35.39 -18.76 -14.42
N THR A 152 -36.23 -18.62 -13.40
CA THR A 152 -35.84 -18.13 -12.07
C THR A 152 -36.00 -19.25 -11.06
N VAL A 153 -34.95 -19.51 -10.28
CA VAL A 153 -34.97 -20.58 -9.26
C VAL A 153 -35.79 -20.10 -8.07
N ARG A 154 -36.78 -20.88 -7.65
CA ARG A 154 -37.66 -20.53 -6.52
C ARG A 154 -36.89 -20.24 -5.23
N ALA A 155 -35.84 -21.02 -4.95
CA ALA A 155 -34.98 -20.81 -3.79
C ALA A 155 -34.20 -19.48 -3.78
N LYS A 156 -34.14 -18.76 -4.92
CA LYS A 156 -33.48 -17.45 -5.05
C LYS A 156 -34.46 -16.29 -5.14
N GLN A 157 -35.77 -16.55 -5.18
CA GLN A 157 -36.76 -15.50 -5.01
C GLN A 157 -36.85 -15.25 -3.49
N ALA A 158 -36.34 -14.12 -3.03
CA ALA A 158 -36.48 -13.72 -1.64
C ALA A 158 -37.94 -13.35 -1.36
N ASP A 159 -38.48 -13.78 -0.22
CA ASP A 159 -39.79 -13.34 0.25
C ASP A 159 -39.81 -11.80 0.35
N GLU A 160 -40.91 -11.17 -0.06
CA GLU A 160 -41.03 -9.70 -0.07
C GLU A 160 -40.77 -9.07 1.32
N GLU A 161 -40.99 -9.83 2.39
CA GLU A 161 -40.68 -9.46 3.78
C GLU A 161 -39.17 -9.38 4.07
N ALA A 162 -38.33 -10.18 3.39
CA ALA A 162 -36.87 -10.14 3.52
C ALA A 162 -36.22 -8.99 2.75
N MET A 163 -36.92 -8.39 1.79
CA MET A 163 -36.51 -7.14 1.12
C MET A 163 -36.84 -5.89 1.96
N ILE A 164 -37.67 -6.04 3.00
CA ILE A 164 -38.01 -4.97 3.97
C ILE A 164 -37.31 -5.27 5.29
N ALA A 165 -36.00 -5.52 5.26
CA ALA A 165 -35.21 -5.43 6.48
C ALA A 165 -35.15 -3.95 6.93
N PRO A 166 -35.16 -3.63 8.25
CA PRO A 166 -35.07 -2.25 8.77
C PRO A 166 -33.69 -1.58 8.53
N ALA A 167 -32.88 -2.08 7.59
CA ALA A 167 -31.55 -1.60 7.28
C ALA A 167 -31.53 -0.37 6.34
N ASP A 168 -32.66 0.00 5.72
CA ASP A 168 -32.69 1.07 4.70
C ASP A 168 -33.55 2.30 5.02
N ILE A 169 -34.02 2.44 6.27
CA ILE A 169 -34.40 3.77 6.79
C ILE A 169 -33.12 4.52 7.17
N LYS A 170 -32.18 4.66 6.22
CA LYS A 170 -31.11 5.66 6.31
C LYS A 170 -31.81 7.00 6.44
N THR A 171 -31.59 7.66 7.58
CA THR A 171 -32.16 8.99 7.82
C THR A 171 -31.71 9.90 6.67
N TYR A 172 -32.52 10.89 6.32
CA TYR A 172 -32.16 11.83 5.24
C TYR A 172 -30.76 12.45 5.44
N GLN A 173 -30.32 12.61 6.70
CA GLN A 173 -28.97 13.01 7.07
C GLN A 173 -27.91 11.98 6.68
N ASP A 174 -28.13 10.69 6.93
CA ASP A 174 -27.19 9.61 6.56
C ASP A 174 -26.98 9.54 5.05
N ARG A 175 -28.06 9.68 4.28
CA ARG A 175 -27.99 9.73 2.81
C ARG A 175 -27.18 10.94 2.32
N LYS A 176 -27.29 12.09 2.97
CA LYS A 176 -26.49 13.29 2.67
C LYS A 176 -25.00 13.11 3.02
N VAL A 177 -24.71 12.48 4.15
CA VAL A 177 -23.35 12.16 4.59
C VAL A 177 -22.70 11.19 3.61
N ASP A 178 -23.41 10.13 3.21
CA ASP A 178 -22.94 9.12 2.27
C ASP A 178 -22.67 9.72 0.88
N LEU A 179 -23.60 10.55 0.36
CA LEU A 179 -23.40 11.28 -0.89
C LEU A 179 -22.22 12.26 -0.82
N GLY A 180 -22.06 12.96 0.31
CA GLY A 180 -20.94 13.88 0.54
C GLY A 180 -19.59 13.16 0.69
N GLN A 181 -19.58 11.94 1.21
CA GLN A 181 -18.38 11.13 1.35
C GLN A 181 -17.97 10.46 0.04
N THR A 182 -18.93 10.03 -0.77
CA THR A 182 -18.71 9.40 -2.08
C THR A 182 -18.33 10.43 -3.14
N PHE A 183 -19.15 11.47 -3.34
CA PHE A 183 -19.01 12.43 -4.44
C PHE A 183 -18.53 13.84 -4.04
N GLY A 184 -18.37 14.13 -2.74
CA GLY A 184 -17.92 15.45 -2.30
C GLY A 184 -16.47 15.78 -2.65
N THR A 185 -16.13 17.07 -2.64
CA THR A 185 -14.74 17.54 -2.82
C THR A 185 -13.86 17.13 -1.64
N ARG A 186 -12.53 17.10 -1.81
CA ARG A 186 -11.57 16.72 -0.74
C ARG A 186 -11.77 17.53 0.55
N LYS A 187 -12.19 18.81 0.44
CA LYS A 187 -12.54 19.67 1.58
C LYS A 187 -13.83 19.22 2.28
N ALA A 188 -14.87 18.90 1.52
CA ALA A 188 -16.15 18.42 2.06
C ALA A 188 -16.01 17.05 2.75
N LYS A 189 -15.25 16.11 2.14
CA LYS A 189 -14.96 14.81 2.77
C LYS A 189 -14.25 14.97 4.11
N LYS A 190 -13.26 15.88 4.18
CA LYS A 190 -12.54 16.19 5.42
C LYS A 190 -13.44 16.76 6.52
N ILE A 191 -14.42 17.60 6.16
CA ILE A 191 -15.39 18.18 7.12
C ILE A 191 -16.34 17.09 7.65
N ILE A 192 -16.81 16.21 6.79
CA ILE A 192 -17.66 15.07 7.19
C ILE A 192 -16.87 14.14 8.12
N GLU A 193 -15.63 13.82 7.77
CA GLU A 193 -14.74 12.99 8.58
C GLU A 193 -14.44 13.64 9.94
N SER A 194 -14.16 14.95 9.97
CA SER A 194 -13.93 15.66 11.24
C SER A 194 -15.17 15.68 12.12
N ASN A 195 -16.36 15.89 11.54
CA ASN A 195 -17.62 15.87 12.31
C ASN A 195 -17.90 14.48 12.87
N ARG A 196 -17.62 13.42 12.09
CA ARG A 196 -17.73 12.04 12.55
C ARG A 196 -16.75 11.72 13.70
N ILE A 197 -15.50 12.15 13.59
CA ILE A 197 -14.48 11.97 14.65
C ILE A 197 -14.88 12.72 15.92
N ASN A 198 -15.42 13.94 15.79
CA ASN A 198 -15.86 14.74 16.93
C ASN A 198 -17.08 14.13 17.64
N ALA A 199 -17.96 13.46 16.90
CA ALA A 199 -19.12 12.75 17.47
C ALA A 199 -18.75 11.51 18.30
N ILE A 200 -17.55 10.95 18.11
CA ILE A 200 -17.04 9.77 18.84
C ILE A 200 -16.28 10.19 20.13
N GLY A 201 -16.03 11.49 20.33
CA GLY A 201 -15.43 11.98 21.57
C GLY A 201 -16.41 11.89 22.75
N PRO A 202 -15.93 11.72 23.99
CA PRO A 202 -16.78 11.82 25.17
C PRO A 202 -17.46 13.19 25.13
N LYS A 203 -18.81 13.19 25.11
CA LYS A 203 -19.58 14.43 25.22
C LYS A 203 -19.12 15.14 26.49
N ARG A 204 -18.35 16.22 26.34
CA ARG A 204 -18.03 17.11 27.46
C ARG A 204 -19.35 17.68 27.95
N GLY A 205 -19.56 17.55 29.26
CA GLY A 205 -20.85 17.69 29.92
C GLY A 205 -21.60 18.97 29.59
N GLU A 206 -22.92 18.84 29.54
CA GLU A 206 -23.83 19.91 29.91
C GLU A 206 -23.38 20.50 31.25
N GLN A 207 -23.28 21.83 31.27
CA GLN A 207 -23.08 22.61 32.48
C GLN A 207 -24.44 23.05 32.97
N ASP A 208 -24.74 22.78 34.24
CA ASP A 208 -25.88 23.42 34.90
C ASP A 208 -25.61 24.92 35.08
N ALA A 209 -26.65 25.70 35.35
CA ALA A 209 -26.61 27.15 35.49
C ALA A 209 -25.61 27.69 36.55
N ASP A 210 -25.07 26.82 37.41
CA ASP A 210 -24.10 27.14 38.47
C ASP A 210 -22.65 26.73 38.11
N GLY A 211 -22.35 26.38 36.85
CA GLY A 211 -20.97 26.23 36.36
C GLY A 211 -20.23 24.97 36.81
N ASN A 212 -20.89 24.02 37.47
CA ASN A 212 -20.30 22.71 37.78
C ASN A 212 -20.47 21.73 36.60
N ALA A 213 -19.39 21.00 36.29
CA ALA A 213 -19.38 20.01 35.22
C ALA A 213 -20.13 18.74 35.65
N ILE A 214 -21.27 18.46 35.03
CA ILE A 214 -21.91 17.15 35.17
C ILE A 214 -21.03 16.15 34.43
N ALA A 215 -20.34 15.29 35.18
CA ALA A 215 -19.70 14.12 34.60
C ALA A 215 -20.79 13.27 33.93
N ALA A 216 -20.83 13.28 32.59
CA ALA A 216 -21.72 12.43 31.82
C ALA A 216 -21.53 10.99 32.32
N LYS A 217 -22.57 10.43 32.95
CA LYS A 217 -22.56 9.07 33.44
C LYS A 217 -22.39 8.17 32.21
N LEU A 218 -21.18 7.63 32.02
CA LEU A 218 -20.90 6.59 31.03
C LEU A 218 -21.96 5.50 31.18
N ASP A 219 -22.56 5.08 30.07
CA ASP A 219 -23.60 4.07 30.08
C ASP A 219 -23.05 2.74 30.65
N SER A 220 -23.91 1.95 31.28
CA SER A 220 -23.57 0.64 31.85
C SER A 220 -22.87 -0.28 30.83
N ALA A 221 -23.26 -0.19 29.56
CA ALA A 221 -22.62 -0.89 28.45
C ALA A 221 -21.21 -0.35 28.12
N GLU A 222 -20.99 0.96 28.23
CA GLU A 222 -19.67 1.57 28.03
C GLU A 222 -18.71 1.22 29.17
N LYS A 223 -19.22 1.15 30.40
CA LYS A 223 -18.44 0.67 31.56
C LYS A 223 -18.08 -0.81 31.45
N ALA A 224 -19.00 -1.64 30.99
CA ALA A 224 -18.77 -3.07 30.78
C ALA A 224 -17.76 -3.34 29.66
N THR A 225 -17.80 -2.57 28.57
CA THR A 225 -16.79 -2.65 27.52
C THR A 225 -15.44 -2.13 27.99
N LEU A 226 -15.38 -1.05 28.79
CA LEU A 226 -14.14 -0.58 29.41
C LEU A 226 -13.55 -1.60 30.39
N SER A 227 -14.37 -2.30 31.17
CA SER A 227 -13.89 -3.35 32.08
C SER A 227 -13.39 -4.59 31.33
N HIS A 228 -14.05 -4.96 30.23
CA HIS A 228 -13.59 -6.03 29.35
C HIS A 228 -12.28 -5.67 28.66
N ILE A 229 -12.14 -4.42 28.19
CA ILE A 229 -10.88 -3.90 27.67
C ILE A 229 -9.80 -3.92 28.76
N GLY A 230 -10.12 -3.49 29.98
CA GLY A 230 -9.22 -3.55 31.14
C GLY A 230 -8.67 -4.95 31.41
N GLN A 231 -9.54 -5.97 31.39
CA GLN A 231 -9.18 -7.39 31.56
C GLN A 231 -8.40 -7.97 30.37
N VAL A 232 -8.64 -7.49 29.15
CA VAL A 232 -7.86 -7.89 27.96
C VAL A 232 -6.52 -7.17 27.92
N THR A 233 -6.41 -5.98 28.49
CA THR A 233 -5.16 -5.22 28.57
C THR A 233 -4.24 -5.65 29.72
N SER A 234 -4.74 -6.39 30.72
CA SER A 234 -3.88 -6.89 31.81
C SER A 234 -2.93 -8.02 31.39
N THR A 235 -3.17 -8.65 30.23
CA THR A 235 -2.25 -9.60 29.61
C THR A 235 -1.26 -8.95 28.65
N MET A 236 -1.37 -7.64 28.40
CA MET A 236 -0.34 -6.91 27.65
C MET A 236 0.86 -6.67 28.57
N ALA A 237 2.06 -6.98 28.08
CA ALA A 237 3.30 -6.63 28.75
C ALA A 237 3.30 -5.13 29.08
N SER A 238 3.81 -4.78 30.26
CA SER A 238 3.79 -3.40 30.71
C SER A 238 4.57 -2.53 29.71
N ARG A 239 4.23 -1.24 29.61
CA ARG A 239 4.91 -0.31 28.70
C ARG A 239 6.43 -0.35 28.87
N ASP A 240 6.88 -0.47 30.11
CA ASP A 240 8.29 -0.44 30.46
C ASP A 240 8.97 -1.77 30.10
N GLU A 241 8.28 -2.90 30.24
CA GLU A 241 8.74 -4.20 29.73
C GLU A 241 8.83 -4.24 28.20
N LEU A 242 7.84 -3.68 27.49
CA LEU A 242 7.87 -3.57 26.02
C LEU A 242 9.01 -2.65 25.56
N GLN A 243 9.23 -1.53 26.26
CA GLN A 243 10.33 -0.62 25.97
C GLN A 243 11.68 -1.30 26.24
N ALA A 244 11.82 -2.05 27.33
CA ALA A 244 13.03 -2.80 27.65
C ALA A 244 13.33 -3.90 26.63
N ALA A 245 12.33 -4.66 26.19
CA ALA A 245 12.49 -5.66 25.13
C ALA A 245 12.91 -5.04 23.79
N ILE A 246 12.35 -3.86 23.46
CA ILE A 246 12.76 -3.10 22.29
C ILE A 246 14.20 -2.61 22.46
N ASP A 247 14.56 -2.07 23.62
CA ASP A 247 15.89 -1.54 23.90
C ASP A 247 16.96 -2.66 23.88
N GLU A 248 16.63 -3.86 24.36
CA GLU A 248 17.49 -5.04 24.24
C GLU A 248 17.65 -5.50 22.79
N SER A 249 16.61 -5.34 21.97
CA SER A 249 16.66 -5.65 20.53
C SER A 249 17.37 -4.58 19.69
N LYS A 250 17.71 -3.41 20.26
CA LYS A 250 18.39 -2.35 19.51
C LYS A 250 19.85 -2.73 19.26
N PRO A 251 20.41 -2.38 18.09
CA PRO A 251 21.81 -2.64 17.75
C PRO A 251 22.75 -1.65 18.47
N VAL A 252 22.77 -1.64 19.80
CA VAL A 252 23.56 -0.74 20.65
C VAL A 252 24.43 -1.57 21.60
N PRO A 253 25.67 -1.15 21.91
CA PRO A 253 26.43 -1.77 22.99
C PRO A 253 25.63 -1.78 24.30
N ARG A 254 25.67 -2.88 25.05
CA ARG A 254 25.00 -2.99 26.35
C ARG A 254 25.61 -1.96 27.30
N ALA A 255 24.79 -0.98 27.70
CA ALA A 255 25.17 0.04 28.67
C ALA A 255 24.90 -0.46 30.09
N ASN A 256 25.79 -0.17 31.02
CA ASN A 256 25.52 -0.35 32.44
C ASN A 256 24.69 0.83 32.97
N LEU A 257 23.41 0.59 33.26
CA LEU A 257 22.50 1.63 33.76
C LEU A 257 22.70 1.93 35.24
N GLU A 258 23.40 1.06 35.97
CA GLU A 258 23.69 1.18 37.40
C GLU A 258 25.05 1.86 37.66
N ALA A 259 25.75 2.32 36.62
CA ALA A 259 27.03 2.99 36.75
C ALA A 259 26.88 4.38 37.38
N ASP A 260 27.61 4.64 38.46
CA ASP A 260 27.70 5.97 39.09
C ASP A 260 28.61 6.92 38.29
N GLU A 261 29.66 6.38 37.69
CA GLU A 261 30.61 7.13 36.87
C GLU A 261 30.33 6.98 35.37
N VAL A 262 30.55 8.06 34.62
CA VAL A 262 30.42 8.10 33.15
C VAL A 262 31.31 7.05 32.47
N ALA A 263 32.46 6.73 33.08
CA ALA A 263 33.40 5.76 32.56
C ALA A 263 32.92 4.30 32.65
N ASP A 264 32.11 3.99 33.65
CA ASP A 264 31.64 2.62 33.91
C ASP A 264 30.38 2.27 33.12
N VAL A 265 29.76 3.26 32.46
CA VAL A 265 28.61 3.04 31.56
C VAL A 265 28.97 2.07 30.44
N TYR A 266 30.16 2.20 29.87
CA TYR A 266 30.62 1.46 28.70
C TYR A 266 32.02 0.88 28.94
N ASP A 267 32.10 -0.28 29.59
CA ASP A 267 33.37 -0.96 29.81
C ASP A 267 33.91 -1.56 28.48
N PRO A 268 35.10 -1.15 28.00
CA PRO A 268 35.77 -1.75 26.84
C PRO A 268 35.90 -3.27 26.91
N LYS A 269 36.10 -3.83 28.11
CA LYS A 269 36.31 -5.27 28.31
C LYS A 269 35.03 -6.06 28.05
N VAL A 270 33.88 -5.52 28.44
CA VAL A 270 32.57 -6.14 28.20
C VAL A 270 32.15 -5.95 26.73
N ILE A 271 32.41 -4.78 26.16
CA ILE A 271 32.03 -4.47 24.77
C ILE A 271 32.84 -5.30 23.78
N ILE A 272 34.15 -5.44 23.94
CA ILE A 272 35.03 -6.10 22.96
C ILE A 272 35.36 -7.54 23.35
N GLY A 273 35.47 -7.82 24.66
CA GLY A 273 36.07 -9.04 25.20
C GLY A 273 37.53 -8.81 25.60
N THR A 274 37.91 -9.27 26.80
CA THR A 274 39.26 -9.10 27.36
C THR A 274 40.36 -9.70 26.48
N ASP A 275 40.09 -10.86 25.89
CA ASP A 275 41.10 -11.62 25.16
C ASP A 275 41.35 -11.00 23.79
N VAL A 276 40.28 -10.53 23.13
CA VAL A 276 40.33 -9.82 21.86
C VAL A 276 41.08 -8.50 22.05
N LEU A 277 40.77 -7.73 23.09
CA LEU A 277 41.41 -6.44 23.36
C LEU A 277 42.92 -6.60 23.65
N LYS A 278 43.32 -7.62 24.41
CA LYS A 278 44.74 -7.92 24.68
C LYS A 278 45.51 -8.36 23.44
N ALA A 279 44.85 -9.04 22.51
CA ALA A 279 45.47 -9.50 21.26
C ALA A 279 45.76 -8.37 20.27
N VAL A 280 45.17 -7.17 20.44
CA VAL A 280 45.37 -6.06 19.50
C VAL A 280 46.82 -5.54 19.55
N PRO A 281 47.56 -5.57 18.42
CA PRO A 281 48.94 -5.10 18.36
C PRO A 281 49.01 -3.57 18.35
N VAL A 282 49.83 -3.00 19.22
CA VAL A 282 50.01 -1.54 19.38
C VAL A 282 51.47 -1.10 19.46
N ARG A 283 52.43 -2.03 19.42
CA ARG A 283 53.86 -1.72 19.60
C ARG A 283 54.38 -0.78 18.51
N ASP A 284 53.95 -1.01 17.28
CA ASP A 284 54.21 -0.16 16.12
C ASP A 284 53.75 1.28 16.34
N TRP A 285 52.56 1.46 16.92
CA TRP A 285 52.03 2.80 17.25
C TRP A 285 52.75 3.45 18.42
N GLN A 286 53.19 2.69 19.42
CA GLN A 286 53.97 3.21 20.55
C GLN A 286 55.33 3.73 20.07
N GLU A 287 56.06 2.90 19.33
CA GLU A 287 57.38 3.26 18.79
C GLU A 287 57.31 4.48 17.86
N ALA A 288 56.28 4.55 17.01
CA ALA A 288 56.09 5.69 16.12
C ALA A 288 55.78 6.98 16.88
N VAL A 289 55.00 6.92 17.96
CA VAL A 289 54.74 8.10 18.81
C VAL A 289 55.99 8.51 19.58
N GLU A 290 56.79 7.57 20.09
CA GLU A 290 58.07 7.85 20.75
C GLU A 290 59.07 8.52 19.79
N LYS A 291 59.12 8.06 18.54
CA LYS A 291 59.99 8.61 17.49
C LYS A 291 59.43 9.88 16.82
N ASN A 292 58.20 10.30 17.16
CA ASN A 292 57.45 11.36 16.47
C ASN A 292 57.36 11.15 14.94
N GLU A 293 57.23 9.89 14.51
CA GLU A 293 57.03 9.55 13.11
C GLU A 293 55.55 9.71 12.72
N ASN A 294 55.30 10.23 11.52
CA ASN A 294 53.95 10.33 10.97
C ASN A 294 53.48 8.96 10.48
N ILE A 295 52.34 8.51 10.97
CA ILE A 295 51.71 7.26 10.52
C ILE A 295 50.61 7.60 9.52
N ASP A 296 50.75 7.13 8.29
CA ASP A 296 49.71 7.23 7.28
C ASP A 296 48.57 6.27 7.60
N LEU A 297 47.41 6.82 7.96
CA LEU A 297 46.21 6.07 8.34
C LEU A 297 45.03 6.49 7.47
N ALA A 298 44.17 5.53 7.15
CA ALA A 298 42.95 5.81 6.38
C ALA A 298 41.91 6.64 7.16
N SER A 299 41.95 6.59 8.50
CA SER A 299 41.01 7.27 9.39
C SER A 299 41.58 8.58 9.89
N ARG A 300 40.86 9.69 9.62
CA ARG A 300 41.19 11.03 10.12
C ARG A 300 41.01 11.12 11.64
N PHE A 301 40.02 10.41 12.17
CA PHE A 301 39.75 10.37 13.61
C PHE A 301 40.97 9.86 14.39
N VAL A 302 41.51 8.73 13.97
CA VAL A 302 42.66 8.06 14.60
C VAL A 302 43.94 8.88 14.43
N ALA A 303 44.22 9.33 13.19
CA ALA A 303 45.44 10.08 12.88
C ALA A 303 45.61 11.34 13.74
N ARG A 304 44.53 12.09 14.00
CA ARG A 304 44.60 13.31 14.84
C ARG A 304 44.82 13.04 16.33
N ARG A 305 44.51 11.83 16.79
CA ARG A 305 44.44 11.51 18.24
C ARG A 305 45.59 10.64 18.71
N ILE A 306 46.27 9.93 17.82
CA ILE A 306 47.34 8.99 18.14
C ILE A 306 48.48 9.66 18.93
N ALA A 307 48.96 10.82 18.47
CA ALA A 307 50.02 11.58 19.14
C ALA A 307 49.60 12.12 20.53
N ARG A 308 48.33 12.53 20.68
CA ARG A 308 47.79 13.03 21.95
C ARG A 308 47.62 11.90 22.97
N ILE A 309 47.18 10.73 22.53
CA ILE A 309 46.88 9.59 23.41
C ILE A 309 48.13 8.82 23.77
N GLY A 310 49.10 8.68 22.85
CA GLY A 310 50.37 8.03 23.16
C GLY A 310 51.20 8.76 24.22
N LYS A 311 50.95 10.06 24.47
CA LYS A 311 51.59 10.86 25.53
C LYS A 311 50.90 10.81 26.90
N GLN A 312 49.76 10.11 27.03
CA GLN A 312 49.03 10.00 28.30
C GLN A 312 49.67 8.94 29.22
N GLU A 313 49.39 9.02 30.53
CA GLU A 313 49.97 8.13 31.57
C GLU A 313 49.62 6.65 31.40
N LYS A 314 48.47 6.32 30.79
CA LYS A 314 48.04 4.93 30.50
C LYS A 314 47.72 4.75 29.01
N PRO A 315 48.74 4.81 28.12
CA PRO A 315 48.51 4.84 26.69
C PRO A 315 48.10 3.46 26.16
N LEU A 316 48.55 2.36 26.78
CA LEU A 316 48.37 0.99 26.27
C LEU A 316 46.89 0.61 26.04
N GLU A 317 46.03 0.80 27.02
CA GLU A 317 44.61 0.40 26.91
C GLU A 317 43.86 1.28 25.91
N LYS A 318 44.06 2.61 25.96
CA LYS A 318 43.44 3.56 25.02
C LYS A 318 43.96 3.39 23.60
N LEU A 319 45.24 3.07 23.40
CA LEU A 319 45.83 2.78 22.09
C LEU A 319 45.27 1.47 21.52
N ARG A 320 45.13 0.42 22.34
CA ARG A 320 44.49 -0.83 21.91
C ARG A 320 43.03 -0.60 21.50
N LEU A 321 42.32 0.22 22.27
CA LEU A 321 40.94 0.60 21.96
C LEU A 321 40.85 1.38 20.64
N MET A 322 41.75 2.34 20.44
CA MET A 322 41.84 3.11 19.21
C MET A 322 42.19 2.25 18.00
N ARG A 323 43.11 1.29 18.16
CA ARG A 323 43.49 0.35 17.10
C ARG A 323 42.34 -0.59 16.75
N TYR A 324 41.58 -1.04 17.75
CA TYR A 324 40.36 -1.82 17.51
C TYR A 324 39.30 -1.00 16.76
N LEU A 325 39.07 0.27 17.15
CA LEU A 325 38.20 1.19 16.42
C LEU A 325 38.64 1.35 14.95
N TYR A 326 39.95 1.48 14.71
CA TYR A 326 40.51 1.54 13.36
C TYR A 326 40.18 0.29 12.54
N PHE A 327 40.30 -0.90 13.13
CA PHE A 327 39.93 -2.15 12.47
C PHE A 327 38.43 -2.23 12.16
N LEU A 328 37.55 -1.71 13.03
CA LEU A 328 36.11 -1.63 12.73
C LEU A 328 35.80 -0.70 11.55
N ILE A 329 36.47 0.46 11.49
CA ILE A 329 36.33 1.40 10.37
C ILE A 329 36.80 0.75 9.07
N LEU A 330 37.98 0.10 9.07
CA LEU A 330 38.49 -0.63 7.91
C LEU A 330 37.58 -1.78 7.50
N PHE A 331 37.06 -2.56 8.46
CA PHE A 331 36.09 -3.62 8.21
C PHE A 331 34.85 -3.08 7.47
N TYR A 332 34.32 -1.94 7.89
CA TYR A 332 33.17 -1.32 7.25
C TYR A 332 33.45 -0.72 5.86
N ILE A 333 34.62 -0.08 5.67
CA ILE A 333 35.02 0.52 4.40
C ILE A 333 35.33 -0.55 3.34
N THR A 334 35.95 -1.65 3.76
CA THR A 334 36.37 -2.73 2.86
C THR A 334 35.25 -3.72 2.54
N ALA A 335 34.14 -3.68 3.29
CA ALA A 335 32.94 -4.42 2.99
C ALA A 335 32.32 -3.96 1.66
N ARG A 336 32.11 -4.90 0.74
CA ARG A 336 31.53 -4.65 -0.59
C ARG A 336 30.02 -4.63 -0.52
N ASP A 337 29.37 -4.07 -1.53
CA ASP A 337 27.91 -4.15 -1.62
C ASP A 337 27.45 -5.61 -1.74
N GLY A 338 26.42 -5.96 -0.98
CA GLY A 338 25.82 -7.29 -0.95
C GLY A 338 24.88 -7.54 -2.13
N ARG A 339 24.38 -8.78 -2.24
CA ARG A 339 23.43 -9.16 -3.29
C ARG A 339 22.07 -8.47 -3.13
N GLN A 340 21.67 -8.18 -1.89
CA GLN A 340 20.42 -7.50 -1.58
C GLN A 340 20.67 -6.01 -1.37
N ARG A 341 19.74 -5.17 -1.86
CA ARG A 341 19.82 -3.72 -1.72
C ARG A 341 19.92 -3.33 -0.24
N GLY A 342 20.97 -2.60 0.13
CA GLY A 342 21.20 -2.16 1.51
C GLY A 342 21.85 -3.19 2.43
N THR A 343 22.36 -4.30 1.89
CA THR A 343 23.26 -5.22 2.61
C THR A 343 24.70 -5.02 2.13
N LYS A 344 25.67 -5.30 2.99
CA LYS A 344 27.08 -5.41 2.58
C LYS A 344 27.56 -6.85 2.73
N ARG A 345 28.55 -7.24 1.95
CA ARG A 345 29.20 -8.56 2.03
C ARG A 345 30.60 -8.43 2.61
N VAL A 346 30.90 -9.26 3.61
CA VAL A 346 32.23 -9.34 4.19
C VAL A 346 33.18 -9.98 3.17
N PRO A 347 34.38 -9.42 2.94
CA PRO A 347 35.39 -10.04 2.11
C PRO A 347 35.75 -11.47 2.59
N PRO A 348 36.23 -12.34 1.69
CA PRO A 348 36.81 -13.63 2.08
C PRO A 348 37.91 -13.45 3.12
N ARG A 349 38.09 -14.45 4.01
CA ARG A 349 39.03 -14.38 5.14
C ARG A 349 40.43 -13.92 4.74
N ASP A 350 40.97 -14.40 3.62
CA ASP A 350 42.32 -14.04 3.17
C ASP A 350 42.43 -12.57 2.75
N GLN A 351 41.41 -12.05 2.08
CA GLN A 351 41.35 -10.62 1.71
C GLN A 351 41.14 -9.76 2.95
N LEU A 352 40.33 -10.24 3.89
CA LEU A 352 40.08 -9.54 5.13
C LEU A 352 41.34 -9.43 5.98
N ALA A 353 42.14 -10.49 6.07
CA ALA A 353 43.43 -10.50 6.74
C ALA A 353 44.44 -9.55 6.09
N LYS A 354 44.46 -9.44 4.76
CA LYS A 354 45.28 -8.46 4.05
C LYS A 354 44.85 -7.02 4.34
N ASN A 355 43.54 -6.76 4.29
CA ASN A 355 42.97 -5.42 4.50
C ASN A 355 43.08 -4.93 5.95
N LEU A 356 43.01 -5.85 6.91
CA LEU A 356 43.11 -5.56 8.35
C LEU A 356 44.53 -5.74 8.90
N SER A 357 45.53 -6.01 8.05
CA SER A 357 46.92 -6.14 8.49
C SER A 357 47.33 -4.91 9.31
N PRO A 358 47.89 -5.06 10.53
CA PRO A 358 48.48 -6.26 11.14
C PRO A 358 47.59 -7.02 12.16
N ALA A 359 46.25 -6.97 12.04
CA ALA A 359 45.35 -7.62 13.00
C ALA A 359 45.54 -9.16 13.08
N PRO A 360 45.64 -9.76 14.29
CA PRO A 360 45.65 -11.21 14.45
C PRO A 360 44.34 -11.87 14.03
N GLN A 361 44.43 -13.15 13.65
CA GLN A 361 43.26 -13.93 13.21
C GLN A 361 42.15 -14.00 14.27
N SER A 362 42.51 -14.04 15.56
CA SER A 362 41.53 -14.02 16.67
C SER A 362 40.67 -12.76 16.67
N VAL A 363 41.28 -11.60 16.42
CA VAL A 363 40.59 -10.31 16.35
C VAL A 363 39.69 -10.26 15.12
N ILE A 364 40.19 -10.70 13.96
CA ILE A 364 39.42 -10.73 12.70
C ILE A 364 38.19 -11.63 12.84
N ASP A 365 38.35 -12.82 13.40
CA ASP A 365 37.25 -13.76 13.59
C ASP A 365 36.23 -13.24 14.60
N SER A 366 36.67 -12.56 15.66
CA SER A 366 35.74 -11.93 16.63
C SER A 366 34.89 -10.85 15.97
N ILE A 367 35.50 -9.97 15.18
CA ILE A 367 34.81 -8.89 14.47
C ILE A 367 33.83 -9.50 13.46
N ARG A 368 34.27 -10.49 12.68
CA ARG A 368 33.42 -11.15 11.68
C ARG A 368 32.22 -11.84 12.35
N ARG A 369 32.40 -12.54 13.46
CA ARG A 369 31.31 -13.23 14.18
C ARG A 369 30.32 -12.25 14.82
N LYS A 370 30.79 -11.12 15.36
CA LYS A 370 29.93 -10.15 16.05
C LYS A 370 29.15 -9.24 15.10
N PHE A 371 29.77 -8.85 13.99
CA PHE A 371 29.25 -7.83 13.08
C PHE A 371 28.83 -8.36 11.70
N SER A 372 28.72 -9.68 11.53
CA SER A 372 28.14 -10.27 10.33
C SER A 372 27.43 -11.57 10.63
N ASP A 373 26.43 -11.89 9.81
CA ASP A 373 25.69 -13.14 9.84
C ASP A 373 25.83 -13.83 8.48
N GLY A 374 26.34 -15.06 8.46
CA GLY A 374 26.61 -15.80 7.21
C GLY A 374 27.61 -15.11 6.25
N GLY A 375 28.40 -14.13 6.71
CA GLY A 375 29.27 -13.32 5.85
C GLY A 375 28.56 -12.13 5.17
N GLU A 376 27.34 -11.83 5.58
CA GLU A 376 26.59 -10.64 5.19
C GLU A 376 26.43 -9.69 6.39
N ILE A 377 26.57 -8.39 6.12
CA ILE A 377 26.34 -7.30 7.05
C ILE A 377 24.98 -6.71 6.69
N ARG A 378 23.95 -7.15 7.42
CA ARG A 378 22.59 -6.60 7.34
C ARG A 378 22.53 -5.22 8.02
N LYS A 379 21.42 -4.51 7.83
CA LYS A 379 21.18 -3.20 8.46
C LYS A 379 21.45 -3.22 9.97
N PHE A 380 20.93 -4.22 10.68
CA PHE A 380 21.19 -4.39 12.12
C PHE A 380 22.68 -4.39 12.46
N HIS A 381 23.49 -5.13 11.71
CA HIS A 381 24.94 -5.20 11.96
C HIS A 381 25.66 -3.91 11.54
N MET A 382 25.20 -3.22 10.49
CA MET A 382 25.73 -1.90 10.14
C MET A 382 25.50 -0.91 11.27
N ASP A 383 24.26 -0.82 11.75
CA ASP A 383 23.88 0.04 12.87
C ASP A 383 24.69 -0.33 14.14
N LEU A 384 24.91 -1.63 14.38
CA LEU A 384 25.73 -2.14 15.48
C LEU A 384 27.21 -1.70 15.38
N ILE A 385 27.80 -1.72 14.18
CA ILE A 385 29.17 -1.22 13.96
C ILE A 385 29.20 0.28 14.27
N MET A 386 28.21 1.05 13.80
CA MET A 386 28.19 2.51 13.99
C MET A 386 28.07 2.90 15.46
N THR A 387 27.17 2.25 16.20
CA THR A 387 26.98 2.51 17.64
C THR A 387 28.18 2.06 18.47
N HIS A 388 28.86 0.96 18.11
CA HIS A 388 30.13 0.58 18.71
C HIS A 388 31.22 1.62 18.43
N CYS A 389 31.36 2.07 17.18
CA CYS A 389 32.31 3.12 16.83
C CYS A 389 32.04 4.42 17.62
N ALA A 390 30.78 4.80 17.77
CA ALA A 390 30.37 5.97 18.55
C ALA A 390 30.74 5.82 20.03
N ALA A 391 30.39 4.70 20.67
CA ALA A 391 30.71 4.45 22.08
C ALA A 391 32.23 4.43 22.33
N LEU A 392 32.99 3.73 21.49
CA LEU A 392 34.45 3.69 21.57
C LEU A 392 35.07 5.07 21.37
N SER A 393 34.53 5.87 20.44
CA SER A 393 35.02 7.23 20.21
C SER A 393 34.81 8.15 21.42
N CYS A 394 33.72 7.97 22.18
CA CYS A 394 33.48 8.66 23.44
C CYS A 394 34.52 8.29 24.49
N ILE A 395 34.83 7.00 24.66
CA ILE A 395 35.83 6.55 25.64
C ILE A 395 37.23 7.11 25.32
N ILE A 396 37.59 7.13 24.03
CA ILE A 396 38.89 7.63 23.54
C ILE A 396 39.06 9.13 23.78
N ASP A 397 37.99 9.91 23.62
CA ASP A 397 37.98 11.38 23.77
C ASP A 397 37.57 11.87 25.17
N ASN A 398 37.69 11.02 26.21
CA ASN A 398 37.29 11.36 27.58
C ASN A 398 35.83 11.88 27.66
N PHE A 399 34.92 11.17 26.98
CA PHE A 399 33.47 11.38 26.94
C PHE A 399 32.97 12.65 26.23
N GLU A 400 33.84 13.39 25.55
CA GLU A 400 33.48 14.52 24.68
C GLU A 400 34.08 14.38 23.28
N THR A 401 33.30 13.86 22.34
CA THR A 401 33.77 13.55 20.97
C THR A 401 33.18 14.52 19.94
N LYS A 402 33.99 14.85 18.92
CA LYS A 402 33.51 15.54 17.70
C LYS A 402 32.97 14.53 16.69
N PRO A 403 31.65 14.50 16.38
CA PRO A 403 31.08 13.56 15.42
C PRO A 403 31.59 13.74 13.98
N ARG A 404 32.12 14.92 13.64
CA ARG A 404 32.55 15.27 12.28
C ARG A 404 33.66 14.36 11.76
N ASP A 405 34.66 14.08 12.57
CA ASP A 405 35.81 13.27 12.18
C ASP A 405 35.38 11.83 11.88
N LEU A 406 34.54 11.27 12.76
CA LEU A 406 34.01 9.92 12.61
C LEU A 406 33.01 9.81 11.45
N ARG A 407 32.24 10.88 11.19
CA ARG A 407 31.33 10.98 10.03
C ARG A 407 32.09 10.88 8.72
N GLU A 408 33.22 11.56 8.59
CA GLU A 408 34.04 11.55 7.38
C GLU A 408 34.67 10.16 7.14
N ASP A 409 35.12 9.52 8.21
CA ASP A 409 35.70 8.16 8.14
C ASP A 409 34.65 7.10 7.78
N LEU A 410 33.45 7.18 8.36
CA LEU A 410 32.35 6.25 8.11
C LEU A 410 31.51 6.59 6.87
N ARG A 411 31.79 7.72 6.21
CA ARG A 411 31.05 8.23 5.03
C ARG A 411 29.54 8.34 5.27
N LEU A 412 29.18 8.86 6.44
CA LEU A 412 27.78 9.06 6.85
C LEU A 412 27.33 10.52 6.72
N ASP A 413 26.03 10.75 6.78
CA ASP A 413 25.48 12.09 6.93
C ASP A 413 25.61 12.58 8.38
N SER A 414 25.63 13.91 8.58
CA SER A 414 25.68 14.50 9.92
C SER A 414 24.46 14.10 10.75
N LYS A 415 23.28 14.02 10.14
CA LYS A 415 22.04 13.71 10.86
C LYS A 415 22.04 12.27 11.37
N THR A 416 22.48 11.33 10.55
CA THR A 416 22.55 9.91 10.93
C THR A 416 23.63 9.67 11.98
N MET A 417 24.80 10.30 11.85
CA MET A 417 25.84 10.20 12.87
C MET A 417 25.37 10.72 14.23
N ASN A 418 24.68 11.86 14.23
CA ASN A 418 24.08 12.43 15.43
C ASN A 418 23.03 11.48 16.04
N GLN A 419 22.22 10.82 15.21
CA GLN A 419 21.26 9.83 15.69
C GLN A 419 21.95 8.66 16.42
N TYR A 420 23.05 8.11 15.88
CA TYR A 420 23.79 7.04 16.55
C TYR A 420 24.39 7.47 17.90
N PHE A 421 24.86 8.72 18.02
CA PHE A 421 25.30 9.26 19.30
C PHE A 421 24.14 9.40 20.30
N GLN A 422 22.93 9.75 19.85
CA GLN A 422 21.76 9.78 20.73
C GLN A 422 21.31 8.38 21.15
N GLU A 423 21.44 7.39 20.27
CA GLU A 423 21.10 5.98 20.57
C GLU A 423 21.98 5.37 21.67
N ILE A 424 23.24 5.79 21.79
CA ILE A 424 24.12 5.42 22.92
C ILE A 424 23.92 6.29 24.18
N GLY A 425 22.92 7.19 24.18
CA GLY A 425 22.63 8.06 25.31
C GLY A 425 23.51 9.32 25.41
N ALA A 426 24.31 9.65 24.39
CA ALA A 426 25.10 10.88 24.35
C ALA A 426 24.23 12.09 24.00
N ARG A 427 24.49 13.22 24.66
CA ARG A 427 23.84 14.50 24.39
C ARG A 427 24.62 15.28 23.34
N ILE A 428 23.92 15.82 22.35
CA ILE A 428 24.54 16.59 21.27
C ILE A 428 24.41 18.07 21.59
N GLY A 429 25.54 18.67 21.95
CA GLY A 429 25.68 20.11 22.09
C GLY A 429 26.30 20.74 20.84
N GLN A 430 26.41 22.06 20.85
CA GLN A 430 27.20 22.81 19.88
C GLN A 430 28.28 23.57 20.63
N LYS A 431 29.54 23.43 20.19
CA LYS A 431 30.68 24.17 20.76
C LYS A 431 31.38 24.92 19.64
N LYS A 432 31.70 26.19 19.88
CA LYS A 432 32.53 27.00 18.99
C LYS A 432 33.95 26.95 19.53
N GLU A 433 34.86 26.37 18.78
CA GLU A 433 36.30 26.44 19.10
C GLU A 433 36.90 27.74 18.56
N PRO A 434 37.93 28.29 19.24
CA PRO A 434 38.62 29.49 18.79
C PRO A 434 39.27 29.22 17.43
N GLY A 435 38.82 29.93 16.39
CA GLY A 435 39.30 29.78 15.01
C GLY A 435 38.27 29.23 14.01
N GLU A 436 37.12 28.71 14.46
CA GLU A 436 36.07 28.23 13.55
C GLU A 436 34.90 29.21 13.39
N ALA A 437 34.49 29.45 12.14
CA ALA A 437 33.41 30.38 11.81
C ALA A 437 32.02 29.90 12.25
N LYS A 438 31.81 28.58 12.41
CA LYS A 438 30.52 27.97 12.78
C LYS A 438 30.70 27.03 13.97
N ALA A 439 29.71 27.03 14.87
CA ALA A 439 29.68 26.08 15.97
C ALA A 439 29.54 24.65 15.44
N GLN A 440 30.38 23.73 15.92
CA GLN A 440 30.33 22.33 15.52
C GLN A 440 29.57 21.48 16.54
N PRO A 441 28.88 20.42 16.09
CA PRO A 441 28.26 19.48 16.99
C PRO A 441 29.33 18.78 17.83
N VAL A 442 29.09 18.66 19.13
CA VAL A 442 29.91 17.90 20.07
C VAL A 442 29.00 16.92 20.80
N ALA A 443 29.35 15.63 20.75
CA ALA A 443 28.65 14.58 21.48
C ALA A 443 29.31 14.42 22.86
N LYS A 444 28.53 14.62 23.92
CA LYS A 444 28.96 14.47 25.30
C LYS A 444 28.19 13.33 25.97
N LEU A 445 28.91 12.34 26.51
CA LEU A 445 28.32 11.34 27.40
C LEU A 445 28.25 11.95 28.80
N ALA A 446 27.05 12.08 29.35
CA ALA A 446 26.84 12.65 30.68
C ALA A 446 25.71 11.93 31.39
N MET A 447 25.90 11.67 32.68
CA MET A 447 24.85 11.11 33.54
C MET A 447 23.78 12.17 33.86
N PRO A 448 22.48 11.81 33.93
CA PRO A 448 21.90 10.52 33.54
C PRO A 448 21.86 10.34 32.01
N LEU A 449 22.07 9.11 31.56
CA LEU A 449 21.96 8.72 30.14
C LEU A 449 20.52 8.95 29.66
N VAL A 450 20.39 9.51 28.47
CA VAL A 450 19.08 9.80 27.88
C VAL A 450 18.93 9.00 26.60
N PHE A 451 18.24 7.88 26.68
CA PHE A 451 17.89 7.09 25.49
C PHE A 451 16.67 7.68 24.77
N PRO A 452 16.62 7.63 23.43
CA PRO A 452 15.46 8.07 22.67
C PRO A 452 14.24 7.22 23.03
N LYS A 453 13.28 7.84 23.74
CA LYS A 453 12.00 7.20 24.06
C LYS A 453 11.15 7.10 22.80
N MET A 454 10.35 6.03 22.69
CA MET A 454 9.36 5.92 21.62
C MET A 454 8.47 7.17 21.60
N SER A 455 8.46 7.86 20.46
CA SER A 455 7.63 9.05 20.27
C SER A 455 6.17 8.64 20.45
N ARG A 456 5.54 9.18 21.49
CA ARG A 456 4.07 9.22 21.56
C ARG A 456 3.68 10.07 20.36
N GLY A 457 3.11 9.46 19.32
CA GLY A 457 2.63 10.20 18.14
C GLY A 457 1.94 11.48 18.62
N ALA A 458 2.44 12.63 18.18
CA ALA A 458 2.04 13.91 18.76
C ALA A 458 0.51 14.01 18.75
N PRO A 459 -0.14 14.42 19.86
CA PRO A 459 -1.56 14.71 19.82
C PRO A 459 -1.75 15.79 18.76
N LYS A 460 -2.47 15.46 17.68
CA LYS A 460 -2.83 16.40 16.62
C LYS A 460 -3.45 17.61 17.31
N ARG A 461 -2.73 18.75 17.33
CA ARG A 461 -3.26 20.00 17.85
C ARG A 461 -4.53 20.32 17.07
N ARG A 462 -5.59 20.58 17.82
CA ARG A 462 -6.93 20.92 17.37
C ARG A 462 -6.93 22.12 16.45
#